data_AF-A0A4Y9WSP6-F1
#
_entry.id   AF-A0A4Y9WSP6-F1
#
_cell.length_a   1.000
_cell.length_b   1.000
_cell.length_c   1.000
_cell.angle_alpha   90.00
_cell.angle_beta   90.00
_cell.angle_gamma   90.00
#
_symmetry.space_group_name_H-M   'P 1'
#
loop_
_entity.id
_entity.type
_entity.pdbx_description
1 polymer ?
#
loop_
_entity_poly.entity_id
_entity_poly.type
_entity_poly.pdbx_seq_one_letter_code
_entity_poly.pdbx_strand_id
1 'polypeptide(L)'
;MTRERFTENLLMYPGMALMVASVIWFYLVGLLSLPAEAVSDELAYALYQMTLVRDALAIFVIGATLGLSGLGLAAFHAWKKWHAAPAGEQ
;
A
#
# COMPACT_ATOMS: atom_id res chain seq x y z
N MET A 1 13.13 -18.44 -11.38
CA MET A 1 12.56 -17.08 -11.46
C MET A 1 13.68 -16.12 -11.83
N THR A 2 13.51 -15.22 -12.81
CA THR A 2 14.55 -14.22 -13.12
C THR A 2 14.65 -13.20 -11.99
N ARG A 3 15.85 -12.66 -11.74
CA ARG A 3 16.09 -11.67 -10.66
C ARG A 3 15.18 -10.44 -10.80
N GLU A 4 14.89 -10.02 -12.03
CA GLU A 4 13.97 -8.93 -12.37
C GLU A 4 12.55 -9.18 -11.86
N ARG A 5 11.96 -10.34 -12.21
CA ARG A 5 10.61 -10.73 -11.75
C ARG A 5 10.53 -10.92 -10.24
N PHE A 6 11.62 -11.38 -9.63
CA PHE A 6 11.67 -11.49 -8.17
C PHE A 6 11.57 -10.11 -7.52
N THR A 7 12.34 -9.11 -7.99
CA THR A 7 12.28 -7.74 -7.46
C THR A 7 10.92 -7.07 -7.72
N GLU A 8 10.33 -7.23 -8.91
CA GLU A 8 8.98 -6.74 -9.22
C GLU A 8 7.96 -7.27 -8.20
N ASN A 9 7.94 -8.60 -8.00
CA ASN A 9 7.00 -9.26 -7.11
C ASN A 9 7.26 -8.92 -5.62
N LEU A 10 8.52 -8.75 -5.23
CA LEU A 10 8.91 -8.38 -3.87
C LEU A 10 8.44 -6.96 -3.51
N LEU A 11 8.26 -6.08 -4.49
CA LEU A 11 7.68 -4.75 -4.27
C LEU A 11 6.16 -4.79 -4.36
N MET A 12 5.62 -5.51 -5.35
CA MET A 12 4.20 -5.52 -5.64
C MET A 12 3.37 -6.21 -4.55
N TYR A 13 3.74 -7.43 -4.14
CA TYR A 13 2.92 -8.20 -3.19
C TYR A 13 2.90 -7.60 -1.78
N PRO A 14 4.03 -7.21 -1.17
CA PRO A 14 4.00 -6.53 0.12
C PRO A 14 3.31 -5.17 0.04
N GLY A 15 3.47 -4.43 -1.06
CA GLY A 15 2.76 -3.18 -1.28
C GLY A 15 1.24 -3.34 -1.24
N MET A 16 0.71 -4.30 -2.01
CA MET A 16 -0.72 -4.64 -2.00
C MET A 16 -1.17 -5.16 -0.64
N ALA A 17 -0.36 -5.99 0.03
CA ALA A 17 -0.68 -6.50 1.37
C ALA A 17 -0.79 -5.37 2.40
N LEU A 18 0.10 -4.38 2.36
CA LEU A 18 0.04 -3.21 3.24
C LEU A 18 -1.20 -2.35 2.99
N MET A 19 -1.59 -2.14 1.72
CA MET A 19 -2.83 -1.43 1.39
C MET A 19 -4.08 -2.13 1.93
N VAL A 20 -4.12 -3.47 1.89
CA VAL A 20 -5.23 -4.24 2.48
C VAL A 20 -5.17 -4.20 4.01
N ALA A 21 -3.98 -4.38 4.58
CA ALA A 21 -3.76 -4.36 6.01
C ALA A 21 -4.15 -3.02 6.64
N SER A 22 -3.93 -1.88 5.96
CA SER A 22 -4.32 -0.57 6.47
C SER A 22 -5.84 -0.41 6.59
N VAL A 23 -6.61 -0.96 5.63
CA VAL A 23 -8.07 -0.93 5.66
C VAL A 23 -8.59 -1.82 6.79
N ILE A 24 -8.02 -3.02 6.93
CA ILE A 24 -8.34 -3.94 8.02
C ILE A 24 -8.03 -3.28 9.38
N TRP A 25 -6.86 -2.66 9.51
CA TRP A 25 -6.46 -1.95 10.73
C TRP A 25 -7.42 -0.82 11.08
N PHE A 26 -7.73 0.07 10.12
CA PHE A 26 -8.68 1.17 10.30
C PHE A 26 -10.03 0.66 10.82
N TYR A 27 -10.55 -0.41 10.20
CA TYR A 27 -11.82 -1.02 10.59
C TYR A 27 -11.75 -1.63 12.00
N LEU A 28 -10.75 -2.45 12.30
CA LEU A 28 -10.64 -3.14 13.59
C LEU A 28 -10.41 -2.17 14.75
N VAL A 29 -9.55 -1.17 14.57
CA VAL A 29 -9.28 -0.16 15.62
C VAL A 29 -10.47 0.77 15.80
N GLY A 30 -11.22 1.06 14.72
CA GLY A 30 -12.46 1.84 14.80
C GLY A 30 -13.58 1.16 15.60
N LEU A 31 -13.52 -0.17 15.77
CA LEU A 31 -14.47 -0.93 16.59
C LEU A 31 -14.10 -0.96 18.08
N LEU A 32 -12.90 -0.51 18.45
CA LEU A 32 -12.50 -0.46 19.85
C LEU A 32 -13.32 0.59 20.59
N SER A 33 -13.99 0.16 21.66
CA SER A 33 -14.73 1.06 22.53
C SER A 33 -13.75 1.94 23.30
N LEU A 34 -13.88 3.26 23.15
CA LEU A 34 -13.14 4.22 23.95
C LEU A 34 -13.74 4.34 25.35
N PRO A 35 -12.92 4.61 26.38
CA PRO A 35 -13.42 4.92 27.71
C PRO A 35 -14.34 6.15 27.66
N ALA A 36 -15.41 6.15 28.46
CA ALA A 36 -16.45 7.19 28.45
C ALA A 36 -15.88 8.61 28.64
N GLU A 37 -14.84 8.74 29.45
CA GLU A 37 -14.10 9.98 29.70
C GLU A 37 -13.49 10.57 28.41
N ALA A 38 -12.95 9.73 27.53
CA ALA A 38 -12.37 10.13 26.25
C ALA A 38 -13.42 10.42 25.16
N VAL A 39 -14.63 9.89 25.32
CA VAL A 39 -15.77 10.18 24.43
C VAL A 39 -16.47 11.48 24.83
N SER A 40 -16.48 11.81 26.13
CA SER A 40 -17.06 13.07 26.63
C SER A 40 -16.20 14.30 26.33
N ASP A 41 -14.89 14.12 26.13
CA ASP A 41 -13.99 15.18 25.69
C ASP A 41 -13.91 15.20 24.16
N GLU A 42 -14.57 16.20 23.56
CA GLU A 42 -14.67 16.37 22.11
C GLU A 42 -13.29 16.54 21.44
N LEU A 43 -12.34 17.22 22.10
CA LEU A 43 -10.98 17.40 21.58
C LEU A 43 -10.21 16.07 21.61
N ALA A 44 -10.29 15.34 22.72
CA ALA A 44 -9.64 14.03 22.84
C ALA A 44 -10.18 13.04 21.80
N TYR A 45 -11.50 13.02 21.60
CA TYR A 45 -12.14 12.20 20.58
C TYR A 45 -11.69 12.57 19.16
N ALA A 46 -11.64 13.86 18.84
CA ALA A 46 -11.17 14.34 17.53
C ALA A 46 -9.71 13.97 17.27
N LEU A 47 -8.83 14.11 18.27
CA LEU A 47 -7.42 13.71 18.17
C LEU A 47 -7.25 12.20 17.98
N TYR A 48 -8.07 11.39 18.64
CA TYR A 48 -8.08 9.94 18.44
C TYR A 48 -8.47 9.58 16.99
N GLN A 49 -9.57 10.14 16.50
CA GLN A 49 -10.02 9.91 15.11
C GLN A 49 -8.97 10.35 14.09
N MET A 50 -8.34 11.51 14.30
CA MET A 50 -7.28 12.02 13.43
C MET A 50 -6.07 11.08 13.43
N THR A 51 -5.67 10.56 14.59
CA THR A 51 -4.55 9.61 14.72
C THR A 51 -4.85 8.30 13.98
N LEU A 52 -6.08 7.79 14.13
CA LEU A 52 -6.53 6.57 13.50
C LEU A 52 -6.51 6.69 11.95
N VAL A 53 -7.02 7.81 11.42
CA VAL A 53 -6.96 8.12 9.98
C VAL A 53 -5.51 8.27 9.51
N ARG A 54 -4.69 9.01 10.26
CA ARG A 54 -3.27 9.25 9.92
C ARG A 54 -2.50 7.94 9.78
N ASP A 55 -2.64 7.05 10.76
CA ASP A 55 -1.88 5.81 10.80
C ASP A 55 -2.31 4.86 9.67
N ALA A 56 -3.62 4.74 9.43
CA ALA A 56 -4.14 3.97 8.29
C ALA A 56 -3.65 4.55 6.94
N LEU A 57 -3.70 5.87 6.78
CA LEU A 57 -3.25 6.54 5.56
C LEU A 57 -1.74 6.35 5.33
N ALA A 58 -0.93 6.44 6.38
CA ALA A 58 0.51 6.24 6.29
C ALA A 58 0.85 4.82 5.79
N ILE A 59 0.24 3.79 6.37
CA ILE A 59 0.45 2.39 5.95
C ILE A 59 -0.02 2.21 4.49
N PHE A 60 -1.18 2.77 4.14
CA PHE A 60 -1.72 2.67 2.79
C PHE A 60 -0.80 3.31 1.76
N VAL A 61 -0.29 4.53 2.02
CA VAL A 61 0.60 5.25 1.10
C VAL A 61 1.93 4.54 0.91
N ILE A 62 2.50 3.97 1.98
CA ILE A 62 3.71 3.14 1.89
C ILE A 62 3.44 1.92 1.00
N GLY A 63 2.32 1.23 1.25
CA GLY A 63 1.90 0.08 0.45
C GLY A 63 1.69 0.43 -1.03
N ALA A 64 0.99 1.53 -1.30
CA ALA A 64 0.74 2.03 -2.64
C ALA A 64 2.04 2.39 -3.36
N THR A 65 2.98 3.03 -2.67
CA THR A 65 4.28 3.41 -3.25
C THR A 65 5.10 2.18 -3.63
N LEU A 66 5.15 1.16 -2.78
CA LEU A 66 5.81 -0.11 -3.07
C LEU A 66 5.12 -0.84 -4.24
N GLY A 67 3.79 -0.92 -4.20
CA GLY A 67 2.97 -1.55 -5.24
C GLY A 67 3.17 -0.91 -6.62
N LEU A 68 3.09 0.42 -6.68
CA LEU A 68 3.31 1.21 -7.89
C LEU A 68 4.75 1.11 -8.39
N SER A 69 5.74 1.04 -7.49
CA SER A 69 7.13 0.82 -7.88
C SER A 69 7.33 -0.54 -8.54
N GLY A 70 6.73 -1.60 -7.98
CA GLY A 70 6.76 -2.94 -8.59
C GLY A 70 6.09 -2.98 -9.96
N LEU A 71 4.91 -2.37 -10.09
CA LEU A 71 4.20 -2.25 -11.38
C LEU A 71 4.99 -1.42 -12.40
N GLY A 72 5.58 -0.30 -11.97
CA GLY A 72 6.39 0.57 -12.82
C GLY A 72 7.63 -0.15 -13.36
N LEU A 73 8.32 -0.92 -12.51
CA LEU A 73 9.44 -1.76 -12.94
C LEU A 73 8.99 -2.85 -13.93
N ALA A 74 7.87 -3.51 -13.67
CA ALA A 74 7.33 -4.52 -14.58
C ALA A 74 6.98 -3.91 -15.95
N ALA A 75 6.35 -2.73 -15.97
CA ALA A 75 6.04 -2.00 -17.20
C ALA A 75 7.31 -1.60 -17.95
N PHE A 76 8.33 -1.12 -17.23
CA PHE A 76 9.62 -0.76 -17.82
C PHE A 76 10.34 -1.96 -18.43
N HIS A 77 10.38 -3.10 -17.74
CA HIS A 77 10.99 -4.33 -18.28
C HIS A 77 10.19 -4.89 -19.48
N ALA A 78 8.87 -4.79 -19.48
CA ALA A 78 8.04 -5.16 -20.62
C ALA A 78 8.33 -4.26 -21.84
N TRP A 79 8.42 -2.95 -21.63
CA TRP A 79 8.79 -1.97 -22.66
C TRP A 79 10.18 -2.26 -23.24
N LYS A 80 11.18 -2.52 -22.38
CA LYS A 80 12.54 -2.88 -22.82
C LYS A 80 12.55 -4.16 -23.67
N LYS A 81 11.78 -5.18 -23.28
CA LYS A 81 11.66 -6.43 -24.06
C LYS A 81 11.00 -6.21 -25.41
N TRP A 82 9.98 -5.37 -25.48
CA TRP A 82 9.35 -4.98 -26.74
C TRP A 82 10.36 -4.31 -27.68
N HIS A 83 11.15 -3.36 -27.20
CA HIS A 83 12.14 -2.66 -28.02
C HIS A 83 13.38 -3.49 -28.37
N ALA A 84 13.69 -4.52 -27.58
CA ALA A 84 14.77 -5.46 -27.87
C ALA A 84 14.34 -6.59 -28.82
N ALA A 85 13.04 -6.74 -29.10
CA ALA A 85 12.57 -7.68 -30.11
C ALA A 85 13.00 -7.16 -31.50
N PRO A 86 13.78 -7.91 -32.28
CA PRO A 86 14.16 -7.48 -33.62
C PRO A 86 12.90 -7.29 -34.46
N ALA A 87 12.79 -6.13 -35.10
CA ALA A 87 11.77 -5.87 -36.09
C ALA A 87 12.04 -6.78 -37.32
N GLY A 88 11.50 -7.99 -37.31
CA GLY A 88 11.48 -8.84 -38.51
C GLY A 88 11.74 -10.32 -38.27
N GLU A 89 10.82 -11.02 -37.60
CA GLU A 89 10.48 -12.42 -37.93
C GLU A 89 8.97 -12.59 -37.70
N GLN A 90 8.19 -12.12 -38.67
CA GLN A 90 6.84 -12.61 -38.97
C GLN A 90 6.84 -13.07 -40.43
#